data_AF-A0A535X5P0-F1
#
_entry.id   AF-A0A535X5P0-F1
#
_cell.length_a   1.000
_cell.length_b   1.000
_cell.length_c   1.000
_cell.angle_alpha   90.00
_cell.angle_beta   90.00
_cell.angle_gamma   90.00
#
_symmetry.space_group_name_H-M   'P 1'
#
loop_
_entity.id
_entity.type
_entity.pdbx_description
1 polymer ?
#
loop_
_entity_poly.entity_id
_entity_poly.type
_entity_poly.pdbx_seq_one_letter_code
_entity_poly.pdbx_strand_id
1 'polypeptide(L)'
;MAINNLAHDVLILGGGHAGVRAARQLIRRQRPGERLDVALVSRDNVELWHGLMPQMLANTVQPEHVVVPLREVLKGVSIYVYEIREIDLEHQRVTIDRGTDGEELILAYRTLVLAMGSTIDLSRFPGMLEQALPTKTIGDFVHVRNQVIGMLEAASEQSDASVREEQLTFVVAGAGFAGVEVASEIDELVRLSLPFYPHLSRPQLRIISVDPGTRVLPSMSERVSAMAYENLTRRGIEVRLGTAVASASAHDVRLSNGEVIASRNLIATAGTGINPVVQPLAVNFVRGRILCDEFGRVSGWPGVFAAGDVAAIPDSHRTPYPPTVTFAIAAGESVGMNVLATLRGEPLRRIEHESVAQVGIMSRRYAVAQIRGWAVQGRLGVLAGRLLFLSYMPNWRRRGRLLLDWLTSGLFGRDVTELQMDRTSGLSRMRFKAGDEIVRAGELGNRFYLITDGEVEIIDRRDRARVLGRLGPGEHFGEIALSQGVRRTASVRAAKDTGVIAMDRSDFRLLSESVPALRAEWRPASVPVAEA
;
A
#
# COMPACT_ATOMS: atom_id res chain seq x y z
N MET A 1 -19.36 -0.13 28.71
CA MET A 1 -19.36 0.03 27.24
C MET A 1 -19.61 -1.35 26.66
N ALA A 2 -20.72 -1.55 25.94
CA ALA A 2 -21.03 -2.85 25.36
C ALA A 2 -20.10 -3.10 24.18
N ILE A 3 -19.16 -4.03 24.32
CA ILE A 3 -18.35 -4.50 23.18
C ILE A 3 -19.32 -5.29 22.30
N ASN A 4 -19.73 -4.71 21.16
CA ASN A 4 -20.51 -5.44 20.18
C ASN A 4 -19.62 -6.53 19.58
N ASN A 5 -19.88 -7.78 19.96
CA ASN A 5 -19.12 -8.93 19.49
C ASN A 5 -19.88 -9.53 18.31
N LEU A 6 -19.31 -9.47 17.11
CA LEU A 6 -19.87 -10.11 15.91
C LEU A 6 -19.07 -11.37 15.62
N ALA A 7 -19.76 -12.49 15.39
CA ALA A 7 -19.13 -13.77 15.09
C ALA A 7 -19.38 -14.15 13.64
N HIS A 8 -18.32 -14.55 12.93
CA HIS A 8 -18.37 -14.95 11.53
C HIS A 8 -17.88 -16.39 11.34
N ASP A 9 -18.46 -17.13 10.39
CA ASP A 9 -17.94 -18.45 10.03
C ASP A 9 -16.54 -18.34 9.43
N VAL A 10 -16.35 -17.35 8.55
CA VAL A 10 -15.07 -17.07 7.91
C VAL A 10 -14.79 -15.57 7.96
N LEU A 11 -13.64 -15.21 8.54
CA LEU A 11 -13.12 -13.85 8.53
C LEU A 11 -11.90 -13.78 7.62
N ILE A 12 -11.92 -12.85 6.66
CA ILE A 12 -10.83 -12.63 5.69
C ILE A 12 -10.21 -11.26 5.97
N LEU A 13 -8.91 -11.21 6.20
CA LEU A 13 -8.16 -9.98 6.43
C LEU A 13 -7.41 -9.61 5.15
N GLY A 14 -7.89 -8.59 4.44
CA GLY A 14 -7.27 -8.05 3.22
C GLY A 14 -8.20 -8.08 2.00
N GLY A 15 -8.46 -6.89 1.43
CA GLY A 15 -9.24 -6.70 0.18
C GLY A 15 -8.43 -6.84 -1.11
N GLY A 16 -7.23 -7.42 -1.06
CA GLY A 16 -6.39 -7.65 -2.23
C GLY A 16 -6.80 -8.87 -3.05
N HIS A 17 -6.02 -9.19 -4.09
CA HIS A 17 -6.30 -10.27 -5.02
C HIS A 17 -6.58 -11.63 -4.34
N ALA A 18 -5.78 -12.00 -3.35
CA ALA A 18 -5.94 -13.27 -2.64
C ALA A 18 -7.24 -13.31 -1.82
N GLY A 19 -7.51 -12.28 -1.00
CA GLY A 19 -8.68 -12.23 -0.14
C GLY A 19 -10.00 -12.16 -0.92
N VAL A 20 -10.05 -11.36 -1.99
CA VAL A 20 -11.22 -11.28 -2.88
C VAL A 20 -11.50 -12.63 -3.55
N ARG A 21 -10.46 -13.39 -3.89
CA ARG A 21 -10.59 -14.66 -4.61
C ARG A 21 -11.01 -15.77 -3.65
N ALA A 22 -10.47 -15.77 -2.42
CA ALA A 22 -10.95 -16.63 -1.35
C ALA A 22 -12.44 -16.38 -1.06
N ALA A 23 -12.84 -15.13 -0.82
CA ALA A 23 -14.22 -14.74 -0.57
C ALA A 23 -15.16 -15.18 -1.72
N ARG A 24 -14.77 -14.94 -2.97
CA ARG A 24 -15.56 -15.38 -4.15
C ARG A 24 -15.74 -16.89 -4.22
N GLN A 25 -14.72 -17.68 -3.92
CA GLN A 25 -14.85 -19.15 -3.92
C GLN A 25 -15.80 -19.62 -2.83
N LEU A 26 -15.75 -19.02 -1.64
CA LEU A 26 -16.67 -19.33 -0.55
C LEU A 26 -18.13 -19.08 -0.94
N ILE A 27 -18.43 -17.93 -1.55
CA ILE A 27 -19.80 -17.59 -1.99
C ILE A 27 -20.25 -18.49 -3.15
N ARG A 28 -19.41 -18.66 -4.18
CA ARG A 28 -19.80 -19.37 -5.42
C ARG A 28 -20.03 -20.86 -5.22
N ARG A 29 -19.40 -21.46 -4.20
CA ARG A 29 -19.44 -22.91 -3.94
C ARG A 29 -20.34 -23.30 -2.76
N GLN A 30 -21.15 -22.37 -2.24
CA GLN A 30 -22.19 -22.71 -1.27
C GLN A 30 -23.18 -23.70 -1.90
N ARG A 31 -23.52 -24.76 -1.16
CA ARG A 31 -24.54 -25.71 -1.56
C ARG A 31 -25.94 -25.08 -1.33
N PRO A 32 -26.97 -25.50 -2.09
CA PRO A 32 -28.35 -25.06 -1.80
C PRO A 32 -28.71 -25.32 -0.33
N GLY A 33 -29.16 -24.28 0.38
CA GLY A 33 -29.52 -24.34 1.80
C GLY A 33 -28.37 -24.06 2.78
N GLU A 34 -27.11 -24.04 2.32
CA GLU A 34 -25.97 -23.62 3.13
C GLU A 34 -25.95 -22.08 3.22
N ARG A 35 -25.92 -21.54 4.44
CA ARG A 35 -25.71 -20.11 4.69
C ARG A 35 -24.42 -19.94 5.45
N LEU A 36 -23.37 -19.54 4.73
CA LEU A 36 -22.07 -19.26 5.32
C LEU A 36 -21.97 -17.76 5.59
N ASP A 37 -21.70 -17.38 6.84
CA ASP A 37 -21.44 -15.99 7.19
C ASP A 37 -19.97 -15.62 6.94
N VAL A 38 -19.73 -14.86 5.88
CA VAL A 38 -18.39 -14.47 5.43
C VAL A 38 -18.20 -12.98 5.61
N ALA A 39 -17.13 -12.61 6.30
CA ALA A 39 -16.69 -11.24 6.48
C ALA A 39 -15.32 -11.00 5.83
N LEU A 40 -15.14 -9.79 5.30
CA LEU A 40 -13.86 -9.30 4.81
C LEU A 40 -13.56 -7.94 5.43
N VAL A 41 -12.38 -7.82 6.04
CA VAL A 41 -11.84 -6.59 6.60
C VAL A 41 -10.75 -6.08 5.67
N SER A 42 -10.81 -4.82 5.30
CA SER A 42 -9.79 -4.16 4.48
C SER A 42 -9.73 -2.69 4.85
N ARG A 43 -8.54 -2.09 4.84
CA ARG A 43 -8.41 -0.63 4.98
C ARG A 43 -9.13 0.10 3.85
N ASP A 44 -9.00 -0.43 2.64
CA ASP A 44 -9.55 0.15 1.42
C ASP A 44 -10.84 -0.56 1.01
N ASN A 45 -11.81 0.19 0.47
CA ASN A 45 -13.08 -0.35 -0.03
C ASN A 45 -12.96 -0.94 -1.46
N VAL A 46 -11.75 -1.03 -2.00
CA VAL A 46 -11.44 -1.50 -3.37
C VAL A 46 -10.35 -2.58 -3.38
N GLU A 47 -10.41 -3.47 -4.38
CA GLU A 47 -9.29 -4.31 -4.84
C GLU A 47 -8.42 -3.47 -5.79
N LEU A 48 -7.11 -3.40 -5.52
CA LEU A 48 -6.13 -2.65 -6.32
C LEU A 48 -5.37 -3.55 -7.31
N TRP A 49 -5.34 -3.14 -8.58
CA TRP A 49 -4.64 -3.83 -9.67
C TRP A 49 -3.23 -3.30 -9.87
N HIS A 50 -2.32 -3.77 -9.02
CA HIS A 50 -0.95 -3.25 -8.91
C HIS A 50 -0.17 -3.27 -10.23
N GLY A 51 -0.36 -4.30 -11.08
CA GLY A 51 0.32 -4.42 -12.37
C GLY A 51 -0.12 -3.41 -13.45
N LEU A 52 -1.15 -2.60 -13.20
CA LEU A 52 -1.54 -1.50 -14.09
C LEU A 52 -1.07 -0.13 -13.57
N MET A 53 -0.62 -0.03 -12.33
CA MET A 53 -0.31 1.26 -11.72
C MET A 53 0.92 1.98 -12.31
N PRO A 54 2.00 1.31 -12.76
CA PRO A 54 3.11 2.01 -13.43
C PRO A 54 2.68 2.85 -14.63
N GLN A 55 1.66 2.39 -15.36
CA GLN A 55 1.10 3.10 -16.51
C GLN A 55 0.38 4.42 -16.15
N MET A 56 0.16 4.69 -14.86
CA MET A 56 -0.37 5.96 -14.37
C MET A 56 0.67 7.08 -14.46
N LEU A 57 1.97 6.77 -14.40
CA LEU A 57 3.05 7.77 -14.47
C LEU A 57 3.00 8.56 -15.78
N ALA A 58 2.90 7.89 -16.93
CA ALA A 58 2.75 8.53 -18.23
C ALA A 58 1.29 8.73 -18.67
N ASN A 59 0.33 8.63 -17.73
CA ASN A 59 -1.11 8.78 -17.96
C ASN A 59 -1.64 7.89 -19.11
N THR A 60 -1.18 6.64 -19.16
CA THR A 60 -1.67 5.61 -20.10
C THR A 60 -2.92 4.91 -19.56
N VAL A 61 -3.09 4.91 -18.23
CA VAL A 61 -4.24 4.37 -17.52
C VAL A 61 -4.63 5.35 -16.41
N GLN A 62 -5.92 5.69 -16.34
CA GLN A 62 -6.45 6.55 -15.28
C GLN A 62 -6.60 5.79 -13.93
N PRO A 63 -6.48 6.46 -12.77
CA PRO A 63 -6.60 5.84 -11.45
C PRO A 63 -7.88 5.00 -11.25
N GLU A 64 -9.01 5.43 -11.83
CA GLU A 64 -10.30 4.77 -11.68
C GLU A 64 -10.34 3.38 -12.32
N HIS A 65 -9.44 3.13 -13.27
CA HIS A 65 -9.32 1.86 -13.98
C HIS A 65 -8.49 0.81 -13.24
N VAL A 66 -7.70 1.22 -12.24
CA VAL A 66 -6.89 0.29 -11.43
C VAL A 66 -7.58 -0.17 -10.14
N VAL A 67 -8.78 0.37 -9.84
CA VAL A 67 -9.56 0.08 -8.62
C VAL A 67 -10.83 -0.72 -8.94
N VAL A 68 -11.19 -1.70 -8.08
CA VAL A 68 -12.46 -2.43 -8.17
C VAL A 68 -13.17 -2.45 -6.81
N PRO A 69 -14.33 -1.79 -6.64
CA PRO A 69 -15.08 -1.76 -5.38
C PRO A 69 -15.44 -3.15 -4.89
N LEU A 70 -15.05 -3.47 -3.66
CA LEU A 70 -15.28 -4.78 -3.04
C LEU A 70 -16.77 -5.12 -2.99
N ARG A 71 -17.62 -4.13 -2.68
CA ARG A 71 -19.09 -4.28 -2.62
C ARG A 71 -19.73 -4.62 -3.96
N GLU A 72 -19.12 -4.23 -5.08
CA GLU A 72 -19.59 -4.59 -6.43
C GLU A 72 -19.35 -6.08 -6.70
N VAL A 73 -18.24 -6.62 -6.20
CA VAL A 73 -17.73 -7.94 -6.58
C VAL A 73 -17.93 -9.05 -5.56
N LEU A 74 -18.24 -8.72 -4.31
CA LEU A 74 -18.46 -9.64 -3.21
C LEU A 74 -19.89 -9.50 -2.65
N LYS A 75 -20.88 -9.72 -3.51
CA LYS A 75 -22.29 -9.73 -3.08
C LYS A 75 -22.51 -10.85 -2.06
N GLY A 76 -23.08 -10.50 -0.91
CA GLY A 76 -23.34 -11.46 0.19
C GLY A 76 -22.20 -11.60 1.20
N VAL A 77 -21.12 -10.81 1.09
CA VAL A 77 -20.05 -10.74 2.09
C VAL A 77 -20.20 -9.47 2.91
N SER A 78 -20.05 -9.59 4.23
CA SER A 78 -19.96 -8.46 5.15
C SER A 78 -18.61 -7.75 4.96
N ILE A 79 -18.62 -6.51 4.47
CA ILE A 79 -17.40 -5.74 4.19
C ILE A 79 -17.21 -4.65 5.26
N TYR A 80 -16.10 -4.78 5.98
CA TYR A 80 -15.60 -3.86 6.98
C TYR A 80 -14.44 -3.05 6.40
N VAL A 81 -14.62 -1.73 6.27
CA VAL A 81 -13.61 -0.82 5.69
C VAL A 81 -12.91 -0.08 6.82
N TYR A 82 -11.98 -0.77 7.47
CA TYR A 82 -11.38 -0.36 8.73
C TYR A 82 -9.94 -0.86 8.85
N GLU A 83 -9.14 -0.18 9.67
CA GLU A 83 -7.79 -0.62 10.02
C GLU A 83 -7.86 -1.79 11.00
N ILE A 84 -7.02 -2.79 10.79
CA ILE A 84 -6.87 -3.91 11.72
C ILE A 84 -5.86 -3.49 12.78
N ARG A 85 -6.23 -3.61 14.05
CA ARG A 85 -5.36 -3.25 15.18
C ARG A 85 -4.63 -4.46 15.72
N GLU A 86 -5.36 -5.55 15.92
CA GLU A 86 -4.84 -6.73 16.60
C GLU A 86 -5.49 -7.99 16.04
N ILE A 87 -4.69 -9.06 15.97
CA ILE A 87 -5.12 -10.40 15.60
C ILE A 87 -4.73 -11.32 16.77
N ASP A 88 -5.73 -11.85 17.45
CA ASP A 88 -5.57 -12.75 18.58
C ASP A 88 -5.97 -14.16 18.13
N LEU A 89 -4.95 -14.94 17.75
CA LEU A 89 -5.15 -16.29 17.22
C LEU A 89 -5.61 -17.28 18.29
N GLU A 90 -5.25 -17.07 19.55
CA GLU A 90 -5.59 -17.93 20.68
C GLU A 90 -7.08 -17.82 21.04
N HIS A 91 -7.59 -16.59 21.11
CA HIS A 91 -9.00 -16.32 21.41
C HIS A 91 -9.88 -16.21 20.16
N GLN A 92 -9.32 -16.49 18.97
CA GLN A 92 -10.01 -16.49 17.68
C GLN A 92 -10.78 -15.19 17.39
N ARG A 93 -10.12 -14.04 17.60
CA ARG A 93 -10.72 -12.72 17.44
C ARG A 93 -9.79 -11.73 16.75
N VAL A 94 -10.39 -10.77 16.05
CA VAL A 94 -9.70 -9.66 15.40
C VAL A 94 -10.32 -8.35 15.87
N THR A 95 -9.48 -7.41 16.28
CA THR A 95 -9.89 -6.08 16.70
C THR A 95 -9.69 -5.11 15.54
N ILE A 96 -10.77 -4.44 15.13
CA ILE A 96 -10.75 -3.43 14.07
C ILE A 96 -11.15 -2.05 14.62
N ASP A 97 -10.58 -1.01 14.04
CA ASP A 97 -10.82 0.38 14.45
C ASP A 97 -11.85 1.04 13.53
N ARG A 98 -13.03 1.42 14.09
CA ARG A 98 -14.09 2.07 13.32
C ARG A 98 -13.81 3.52 12.95
N GLY A 99 -12.65 4.07 13.32
CA GLY A 99 -12.19 5.37 12.87
C GLY A 99 -13.01 6.52 13.46
N THR A 100 -14.04 6.99 12.75
CA THR A 100 -14.77 8.24 13.01
C THR A 100 -15.45 8.30 14.37
N ASP A 101 -15.77 7.15 14.94
CA ASP A 101 -16.54 7.04 16.19
C ASP A 101 -15.65 6.57 17.36
N GLY A 102 -14.36 6.30 17.11
CA GLY A 102 -13.38 5.85 18.11
C GLY A 102 -13.65 4.48 18.77
N GLU A 103 -14.72 3.78 18.35
CA GLU A 103 -15.10 2.46 18.87
C GLU A 103 -14.32 1.33 18.19
N GLU A 104 -13.80 0.41 19.00
CA GLU A 104 -13.26 -0.86 18.51
C GLU A 104 -14.41 -1.85 18.30
N LEU A 105 -14.34 -2.58 17.21
CA LEU A 105 -15.22 -3.70 16.96
C LEU A 105 -14.40 -4.99 17.03
N ILE A 106 -14.85 -5.93 17.84
CA ILE A 106 -14.24 -7.25 17.94
C ILE A 106 -15.02 -8.20 17.04
N LEU A 107 -14.29 -8.82 16.13
CA LEU A 107 -14.81 -9.82 15.20
C LEU A 107 -14.27 -11.20 15.61
N ALA A 108 -15.14 -12.03 16.17
CA ALA A 108 -14.85 -13.44 16.42
C ALA A 108 -14.97 -14.24 15.12
N TYR A 109 -14.19 -15.31 14.99
CA TYR A 109 -14.21 -16.15 13.79
C TYR A 109 -14.11 -17.64 14.11
N ARG A 110 -14.69 -18.48 13.25
CA ARG A 110 -14.41 -19.93 13.25
C ARG A 110 -13.22 -20.28 12.35
N THR A 111 -13.01 -19.55 11.26
CA THR A 111 -11.86 -19.71 10.37
C THR A 111 -11.35 -18.35 9.91
N LEU A 112 -10.02 -18.18 9.92
CA LEU A 112 -9.35 -16.94 9.55
C LEU A 112 -8.55 -17.11 8.26
N VAL A 113 -8.62 -16.14 7.36
CA VAL A 113 -7.77 -16.05 6.17
C VAL A 113 -6.96 -14.75 6.22
N LEU A 114 -5.64 -14.88 6.35
CA LEU A 114 -4.68 -13.78 6.29
C LEU A 114 -4.29 -13.50 4.83
N ALA A 115 -4.75 -12.37 4.29
CA ALA A 115 -4.55 -11.96 2.89
C ALA A 115 -4.17 -10.47 2.75
N MET A 116 -3.51 -9.91 3.77
CA MET A 116 -3.19 -8.49 3.87
C MET A 116 -2.00 -8.03 3.01
N GLY A 117 -1.40 -8.95 2.24
CA GLY A 117 -0.27 -8.65 1.36
C GLY A 117 1.02 -8.27 2.10
N SER A 118 1.91 -7.58 1.39
CA SER A 118 3.19 -7.06 1.85
C SER A 118 3.15 -5.54 2.05
N THR A 119 4.00 -5.03 2.94
CA THR A 119 4.26 -3.59 3.11
C THR A 119 5.59 -3.19 2.47
N ILE A 120 5.92 -1.91 2.52
CA ILE A 120 7.26 -1.41 2.22
C ILE A 120 7.97 -1.14 3.56
N ASP A 121 9.21 -1.58 3.68
CA ASP A 121 10.09 -1.34 4.82
C ASP A 121 11.42 -0.77 4.32
N LEU A 122 11.48 0.57 4.27
CA LEU A 122 12.66 1.32 3.86
C LEU A 122 13.60 1.64 5.03
N SER A 123 13.18 1.40 6.28
CA SER A 123 13.95 1.78 7.48
C SER A 123 15.26 1.01 7.61
N ARG A 124 15.41 -0.07 6.84
CA ARG A 124 16.61 -0.90 6.77
C ARG A 124 17.77 -0.23 6.04
N PHE A 125 17.49 0.82 5.26
CA PHE A 125 18.47 1.49 4.41
C PHE A 125 18.57 2.97 4.83
N PRO A 126 19.73 3.42 5.34
CA PRO A 126 19.89 4.79 5.80
C PRO A 126 19.46 5.84 4.75
N GLY A 127 18.59 6.76 5.15
CA GLY A 127 18.09 7.84 4.31
C GLY A 127 16.98 7.46 3.32
N MET A 128 16.65 6.17 3.15
CA MET A 128 15.59 5.79 2.21
C MET A 128 14.18 6.13 2.72
N LEU A 129 13.93 6.14 4.03
CA LEU A 129 12.63 6.56 4.57
C LEU A 129 12.34 8.04 4.27
N GLU A 130 13.38 8.86 4.29
CA GLU A 130 13.29 10.31 4.16
C GLU A 130 13.33 10.76 2.70
N GLN A 131 14.07 10.04 1.85
CA GLN A 131 14.41 10.49 0.50
C GLN A 131 13.76 9.67 -0.62
N ALA A 132 13.34 8.43 -0.35
CA ALA A 132 12.82 7.57 -1.40
C ALA A 132 11.29 7.71 -1.58
N LEU A 133 10.87 7.68 -2.82
CA LEU A 133 9.47 7.70 -3.23
C LEU A 133 8.97 6.26 -3.39
N PRO A 134 8.03 5.78 -2.56
CA PRO A 134 7.46 4.45 -2.71
C PRO A 134 6.62 4.34 -4.00
N THR A 135 6.20 3.12 -4.36
CA THR A 135 5.32 2.85 -5.52
C THR A 135 4.26 1.78 -5.22
N LYS A 136 3.58 1.87 -4.07
CA LYS A 136 2.59 0.87 -3.62
C LYS A 136 1.14 1.34 -3.74
N THR A 137 0.89 2.61 -3.50
CA THR A 137 -0.46 3.20 -3.52
C THR A 137 -0.69 4.04 -4.76
N ILE A 138 -1.96 4.33 -5.09
CA ILE A 138 -2.29 5.30 -6.15
C ILE A 138 -1.65 6.67 -5.85
N GLY A 139 -1.68 7.10 -4.59
CA GLY A 139 -1.06 8.35 -4.16
C GLY A 139 0.44 8.37 -4.42
N ASP A 140 1.13 7.24 -4.21
CA ASP A 140 2.55 7.10 -4.48
C ASP A 140 2.86 7.34 -5.97
N PHE A 141 2.09 6.74 -6.89
CA PHE A 141 2.30 6.93 -8.34
C PHE A 141 1.99 8.36 -8.78
N VAL A 142 0.95 9.00 -8.23
CA VAL A 142 0.67 10.42 -8.48
C VAL A 142 1.84 11.28 -7.98
N HIS A 143 2.37 10.99 -6.79
CA HIS A 143 3.49 11.72 -6.22
C HIS A 143 4.77 11.57 -7.04
N VAL A 144 5.13 10.35 -7.48
CA VAL A 144 6.27 10.13 -8.37
C VAL A 144 6.10 10.88 -9.69
N ARG A 145 4.90 10.88 -10.27
CA ARG A 145 4.61 11.63 -11.50
C ARG A 145 4.82 13.13 -11.32
N ASN A 146 4.27 13.70 -10.26
CA ASN A 146 4.42 15.13 -9.97
C ASN A 146 5.87 15.49 -9.65
N GLN A 147 6.60 14.62 -8.94
CA GLN A 147 8.04 14.80 -8.73
C GLN A 147 8.79 14.89 -10.07
N VAL A 148 8.53 13.98 -11.00
CA VAL A 148 9.19 14.01 -12.33
C VAL A 148 8.91 15.33 -13.05
N ILE A 149 7.65 15.78 -13.09
CA ILE A 149 7.27 17.05 -13.73
C ILE A 149 7.92 18.23 -13.01
N GLY A 150 7.84 18.28 -11.68
CA GLY A 150 8.44 19.34 -10.87
C GLY A 150 9.96 19.42 -11.01
N MET A 151 10.65 18.29 -11.20
CA MET A 151 12.07 18.28 -11.52
C MET A 151 12.37 18.85 -12.91
N LEU A 152 11.50 18.62 -13.91
CA LEU A 152 11.64 19.25 -15.22
C LEU A 152 11.43 20.78 -15.15
N GLU A 153 10.42 21.24 -14.42
CA GLU A 153 10.20 22.68 -14.17
C GLU A 153 11.42 23.32 -13.51
N ALA A 154 11.86 22.75 -12.38
CA ALA A 154 13.00 23.28 -11.64
C ALA A 154 14.30 23.24 -12.44
N ALA A 155 14.53 22.19 -13.23
CA ALA A 155 15.73 22.06 -14.06
C ALA A 155 15.74 23.01 -15.26
N SER A 156 14.57 23.37 -15.79
CA SER A 156 14.44 24.32 -16.91
C SER A 156 14.94 25.71 -16.52
N GLU A 157 14.73 26.10 -15.26
CA GLU A 157 15.16 27.39 -14.69
C GLU A 157 16.53 27.33 -13.99
N GLN A 158 17.10 26.14 -13.81
CA GLN A 158 18.32 25.95 -13.03
C GLN A 158 19.57 26.39 -13.81
N SER A 159 20.32 27.37 -13.31
CA SER A 159 21.55 27.85 -13.96
C SER A 159 22.79 26.98 -13.66
N ASP A 160 22.84 26.33 -12.50
CA ASP A 160 23.96 25.45 -12.13
C ASP A 160 23.81 24.07 -12.79
N ALA A 161 24.77 23.71 -13.64
CA ALA A 161 24.74 22.45 -14.38
C ALA A 161 24.79 21.22 -13.46
N SER A 162 25.47 21.29 -12.32
CA SER A 162 25.58 20.18 -11.37
C SER A 162 24.25 19.91 -10.66
N VAL A 163 23.59 20.98 -10.19
CA VAL A 163 22.26 20.90 -9.58
C VAL A 163 21.23 20.44 -10.62
N ARG A 164 21.35 20.91 -11.86
CA ARG A 164 20.48 20.48 -12.96
C ARG A 164 20.65 18.98 -13.23
N GLU A 165 21.86 18.45 -13.21
CA GLU A 165 22.10 17.00 -13.35
C GLU A 165 21.46 16.19 -12.22
N GLU A 166 21.57 16.65 -10.97
CA GLU A 166 20.90 16.01 -9.82
C GLU A 166 19.38 15.93 -9.99
N GLN A 167 18.77 17.01 -10.48
CA GLN A 167 17.31 17.11 -10.71
C GLN A 167 16.86 16.19 -11.86
N LEU A 168 17.68 16.05 -12.90
CA LEU A 168 17.37 15.27 -14.11
C LEU A 168 17.85 13.81 -14.05
N THR A 169 18.39 13.38 -12.92
CA THR A 169 18.80 11.99 -12.67
C THR A 169 17.78 11.30 -11.77
N PHE A 170 17.21 10.18 -12.25
CA PHE A 170 16.21 9.37 -11.56
C PHE A 170 16.75 7.97 -11.29
N VAL A 171 16.87 7.59 -10.02
CA VAL A 171 17.34 6.27 -9.59
C VAL A 171 16.15 5.41 -9.18
N VAL A 172 16.00 4.25 -9.81
CA VAL A 172 14.95 3.26 -9.49
C VAL A 172 15.59 2.07 -8.78
N ALA A 173 15.26 1.89 -7.50
CA ALA A 173 15.70 0.75 -6.72
C ALA A 173 14.82 -0.47 -7.05
N GLY A 174 15.40 -1.43 -7.78
CA GLY A 174 14.80 -2.67 -8.25
C GLY A 174 14.78 -2.79 -9.78
N ALA A 175 14.96 -4.02 -10.27
CA ALA A 175 14.82 -4.42 -11.67
C ALA A 175 13.90 -5.64 -11.86
N GLY A 176 13.00 -5.88 -10.89
CA GLY A 176 11.82 -6.74 -11.06
C GLY A 176 10.75 -6.06 -11.94
N PHE A 177 9.53 -6.64 -11.98
CA PHE A 177 8.42 -6.09 -12.79
C PHE A 177 8.18 -4.60 -12.50
N ALA A 178 7.94 -4.25 -11.23
CA ALA A 178 7.67 -2.87 -10.85
C ALA A 178 8.82 -1.93 -11.24
N GLY A 179 10.07 -2.28 -10.94
CA GLY A 179 11.24 -1.45 -11.26
C GLY A 179 11.42 -1.20 -12.76
N VAL A 180 11.31 -2.26 -13.57
CA VAL A 180 11.42 -2.16 -15.04
C VAL A 180 10.29 -1.34 -15.64
N GLU A 181 9.05 -1.55 -15.19
CA GLU A 181 7.88 -0.80 -15.68
C GLU A 181 7.94 0.67 -15.24
N VAL A 182 8.26 0.95 -13.98
CA VAL A 182 8.40 2.32 -13.44
C VAL A 182 9.51 3.08 -14.15
N ALA A 183 10.71 2.52 -14.29
CA ALA A 183 11.81 3.17 -15.00
C ALA A 183 11.44 3.51 -16.45
N SER A 184 10.73 2.60 -17.11
CA SER A 184 10.32 2.79 -18.51
C SER A 184 9.17 3.78 -18.67
N GLU A 185 8.24 3.86 -17.72
CA GLU A 185 7.15 4.84 -17.73
C GLU A 185 7.63 6.24 -17.31
N ILE A 186 8.63 6.36 -16.42
CA ILE A 186 9.34 7.64 -16.18
C ILE A 186 10.01 8.11 -17.48
N ASP A 187 10.71 7.21 -18.19
CA ASP A 187 11.31 7.53 -19.49
C ASP A 187 10.28 8.00 -20.51
N GLU A 188 9.11 7.34 -20.56
CA GLU A 188 8.01 7.72 -21.43
C GLU A 188 7.44 9.11 -21.08
N LEU A 189 7.19 9.38 -19.80
CA LEU A 189 6.69 10.67 -19.32
C LEU A 189 7.65 11.81 -19.68
N VAL A 190 8.93 11.62 -19.39
CA VAL A 190 9.99 12.60 -19.71
C VAL A 190 10.04 12.87 -21.21
N ARG A 191 10.03 11.82 -22.05
CA ARG A 191 10.07 11.98 -23.51
C ARG A 191 8.87 12.74 -24.07
N LEU A 192 7.69 12.56 -23.48
CA LEU A 192 6.49 13.29 -23.87
C LEU A 192 6.49 14.73 -23.40
N SER A 193 7.19 15.01 -22.30
CA SER A 193 7.23 16.33 -21.68
C SER A 193 8.28 17.23 -22.34
N LEU A 194 9.42 16.67 -22.78
CA LEU A 194 10.54 17.41 -23.38
C LEU A 194 10.19 18.45 -24.46
N PRO A 195 9.24 18.24 -25.39
CA PRO A 195 8.86 19.25 -26.37
C PRO A 195 8.36 20.58 -25.76
N PHE A 196 7.93 20.57 -24.50
CA PHE A 196 7.45 21.75 -23.77
C PHE A 196 8.56 22.47 -22.98
N TYR A 197 9.76 21.89 -22.88
CA TYR A 197 10.90 22.46 -22.14
C TYR A 197 12.06 22.81 -23.08
N PRO A 198 12.08 24.01 -23.70
CA PRO A 198 13.05 24.35 -24.75
C PRO A 198 14.51 24.39 -24.27
N HIS A 199 14.74 24.51 -22.96
CA HIS A 199 16.07 24.57 -22.35
C HIS A 199 16.60 23.20 -21.90
N LEU A 200 15.79 22.15 -22.03
CA LEU A 200 16.12 20.79 -21.64
C LEU A 200 16.29 19.91 -22.88
N SER A 201 17.25 18.98 -22.80
CA SER A 201 17.54 18.06 -23.89
C SER A 201 17.67 16.63 -23.37
N ARG A 202 17.40 15.67 -24.24
CA ARG A 202 17.42 14.25 -23.87
C ARG A 202 18.75 13.76 -23.25
N PRO A 203 19.94 14.16 -23.74
CA PRO A 203 21.21 13.69 -23.16
C PRO A 203 21.44 14.08 -21.70
N GLN A 204 20.74 15.10 -21.18
CA GLN A 204 20.85 15.53 -19.78
C GLN A 204 20.04 14.66 -18.82
N LEU A 205 19.11 13.84 -19.33
CA LEU A 205 18.21 13.04 -18.54
C LEU A 205 18.77 11.63 -18.35
N ARG A 206 18.88 11.22 -17.09
CA ARG A 206 19.43 9.92 -16.72
C ARG A 206 18.42 9.14 -15.91
N ILE A 207 18.16 7.91 -16.30
CA ILE A 207 17.30 6.99 -15.56
C ILE A 207 18.13 5.74 -15.30
N ILE A 208 18.30 5.40 -14.03
CA ILE A 208 19.22 4.35 -13.58
C ILE A 208 18.43 3.34 -12.75
N SER A 209 18.27 2.12 -13.25
CA SER A 209 17.70 1.01 -12.49
C SER A 209 18.81 0.23 -11.79
N VAL A 210 18.66 -0.01 -10.50
CA VAL A 210 19.67 -0.66 -9.64
C VAL A 210 19.08 -1.91 -9.01
N ASP A 211 19.72 -3.07 -9.17
CA ASP A 211 19.24 -4.32 -8.59
C ASP A 211 20.39 -5.25 -8.17
N PRO A 212 20.33 -5.89 -6.98
CA PRO A 212 21.37 -6.81 -6.51
C PRO A 212 21.43 -8.12 -7.32
N GLY A 213 20.38 -8.44 -8.08
CA GLY A 213 20.31 -9.60 -8.94
C GLY A 213 21.23 -9.49 -10.16
N THR A 214 21.41 -10.61 -10.85
CA THR A 214 22.26 -10.70 -12.04
C THR A 214 21.52 -10.45 -13.34
N ARG A 215 20.19 -10.32 -13.30
CA ARG A 215 19.31 -10.11 -14.45
C ARG A 215 18.08 -9.29 -14.06
N VAL A 216 17.58 -8.50 -15.01
CA VAL A 216 16.26 -7.88 -14.93
C VAL A 216 15.17 -8.95 -15.08
N LEU A 217 14.00 -8.75 -14.46
CA LEU A 217 12.87 -9.68 -14.49
C LEU A 217 13.28 -11.15 -14.19
N PRO A 218 13.93 -11.44 -13.05
CA PRO A 218 14.56 -12.74 -12.79
C PRO A 218 13.57 -13.92 -12.74
N SER A 219 12.28 -13.66 -12.56
CA SER A 219 11.22 -14.67 -12.62
C SER A 219 10.87 -15.13 -14.04
N MET A 220 11.32 -14.41 -15.07
CA MET A 220 11.15 -14.78 -16.47
C MET A 220 12.35 -15.58 -16.98
N SER A 221 12.17 -16.27 -18.11
CA SER A 221 13.25 -16.96 -18.80
C SER A 221 14.39 -16.00 -19.16
N GLU A 222 15.61 -16.53 -19.27
CA GLU A 222 16.80 -15.76 -19.65
C GLU A 222 16.61 -15.01 -20.95
N ARG A 223 15.98 -15.65 -21.94
CA ARG A 223 15.65 -15.03 -23.24
C ARG A 223 14.80 -13.78 -23.06
N VAL A 224 13.71 -13.86 -22.29
CA VAL A 224 12.79 -12.73 -22.10
C VAL A 224 13.44 -11.63 -21.26
N SER A 225 14.25 -12.01 -20.27
CA SER A 225 15.03 -11.08 -19.45
C SER A 225 16.02 -10.28 -20.32
N ALA A 226 16.73 -10.95 -21.23
CA ALA A 226 17.67 -10.32 -22.16
C ALA A 226 16.97 -9.33 -23.10
N MET A 227 15.79 -9.69 -23.61
CA MET A 227 14.97 -8.80 -24.45
C MET A 227 14.56 -7.53 -23.70
N ALA A 228 14.17 -7.66 -22.42
CA ALA A 228 13.85 -6.51 -21.58
C ALA A 228 15.08 -5.62 -21.34
N TYR A 229 16.23 -6.21 -21.01
CA TYR A 229 17.48 -5.50 -20.81
C TYR A 229 17.93 -4.73 -22.07
N GLU A 230 17.86 -5.36 -23.24
CA GLU A 230 18.17 -4.72 -24.52
C GLU A 230 17.21 -3.56 -24.83
N ASN A 231 15.93 -3.68 -24.44
CA ASN A 231 14.99 -2.58 -24.59
C ASN A 231 15.31 -1.40 -23.68
N LEU A 232 15.59 -1.64 -22.40
CA LEU A 232 15.99 -0.59 -21.45
C LEU A 232 17.20 0.18 -21.96
N THR A 233 18.26 -0.54 -22.31
CA THR A 233 19.52 0.07 -22.77
C THR A 233 19.36 0.85 -24.08
N ARG A 234 18.60 0.32 -25.05
CA ARG A 234 18.26 1.04 -26.29
C ARG A 234 17.45 2.32 -26.06
N ARG A 235 16.69 2.40 -24.97
CA ARG A 235 15.99 3.63 -24.55
C ARG A 235 16.89 4.60 -23.78
N GLY A 236 18.16 4.25 -23.57
CA GLY A 236 19.10 5.03 -22.75
C GLY A 236 18.81 4.94 -21.26
N ILE A 237 18.08 3.91 -20.80
CA ILE A 237 17.93 3.60 -19.39
C ILE A 237 19.16 2.78 -18.97
N GLU A 238 19.89 3.30 -18.00
CA GLU A 238 21.04 2.65 -17.42
C GLU A 238 20.60 1.54 -16.46
N VAL A 239 21.30 0.41 -16.45
CA VAL A 239 20.99 -0.72 -15.56
C VAL A 239 22.25 -1.14 -14.81
N ARG A 240 22.19 -1.12 -13.48
CA ARG A 240 23.26 -1.54 -12.56
C ARG A 240 22.82 -2.83 -11.86
N LEU A 241 23.33 -3.96 -12.33
CA LEU A 241 23.07 -5.29 -11.77
C LEU A 241 24.20 -5.69 -10.81
N GLY A 242 23.90 -6.61 -9.88
CA GLY A 242 24.87 -7.07 -8.88
C GLY A 242 25.23 -6.03 -7.82
N THR A 243 24.46 -4.94 -7.71
CA THR A 243 24.65 -3.88 -6.71
C THR A 243 23.29 -3.38 -6.22
N ALA A 244 23.21 -2.98 -4.96
CA ALA A 244 21.99 -2.46 -4.34
C ALA A 244 22.18 -1.00 -3.91
N VAL A 245 21.08 -0.29 -3.67
CA VAL A 245 21.12 0.98 -2.96
C VAL A 245 21.53 0.70 -1.50
N ALA A 246 22.59 1.37 -1.05
CA ALA A 246 23.12 1.26 0.30
C ALA A 246 22.60 2.38 1.21
N SER A 247 22.55 3.61 0.71
CA SER A 247 21.98 4.76 1.42
C SER A 247 21.55 5.86 0.46
N ALA A 248 20.75 6.80 0.94
CA ALA A 248 20.33 7.98 0.20
C ALA A 248 20.49 9.26 1.03
N SER A 249 20.73 10.39 0.35
CA SER A 249 20.68 11.74 0.91
C SER A 249 19.74 12.60 0.05
N ALA A 250 19.59 13.87 0.40
CA ALA A 250 18.82 14.81 -0.42
C ALA A 250 19.43 15.09 -1.80
N HIS A 251 20.70 14.70 -2.03
CA HIS A 251 21.46 15.04 -3.23
C HIS A 251 22.16 13.84 -3.90
N ASP A 252 22.32 12.72 -3.19
CA ASP A 252 23.03 11.55 -3.71
C ASP A 252 22.40 10.23 -3.29
N VAL A 253 22.55 9.23 -4.16
CA VAL A 253 22.24 7.82 -3.90
C VAL A 253 23.54 7.03 -3.94
N ARG A 254 23.85 6.31 -2.86
CA ARG A 254 25.06 5.49 -2.74
C ARG A 254 24.74 4.03 -2.96
N LEU A 255 25.54 3.37 -3.77
CA LEU A 255 25.39 1.95 -4.08
C LEU A 255 26.34 1.09 -3.24
N SER A 256 26.02 -0.19 -3.10
CA SER A 256 26.79 -1.15 -2.30
C SER A 256 28.20 -1.41 -2.83
N ASN A 257 28.47 -1.10 -4.09
CA ASN A 257 29.79 -1.18 -4.72
C ASN A 257 30.64 0.10 -4.54
N GLY A 258 30.13 1.11 -3.83
CA GLY A 258 30.79 2.40 -3.60
C GLY A 258 30.52 3.47 -4.66
N GLU A 259 29.78 3.16 -5.73
CA GLU A 259 29.32 4.16 -6.71
C GLU A 259 28.40 5.18 -6.03
N VAL A 260 28.63 6.47 -6.29
CA VAL A 260 27.80 7.58 -5.80
C VAL A 260 27.15 8.24 -7.00
N ILE A 261 25.83 8.32 -6.99
CA ILE A 261 25.03 8.89 -8.06
C ILE A 261 24.41 10.20 -7.55
N ALA A 262 24.76 11.32 -8.18
CA ALA A 262 24.10 12.60 -7.91
C ALA A 262 22.64 12.54 -8.38
N SER A 263 21.70 12.62 -7.44
CA SER A 263 20.27 12.50 -7.72
C SER A 263 19.43 12.97 -6.55
N ARG A 264 18.36 13.71 -6.86
CA ARG A 264 17.29 14.08 -5.91
C ARG A 264 16.11 13.13 -5.94
N ASN A 265 16.18 12.09 -6.77
CA ASN A 265 15.04 11.27 -7.14
C ASN A 265 15.38 9.80 -6.96
N LEU A 266 15.04 9.26 -5.79
CA LEU A 266 15.12 7.83 -5.53
C LEU A 266 13.71 7.25 -5.53
N ILE A 267 13.40 6.33 -6.44
CA ILE A 267 12.12 5.65 -6.53
C ILE A 267 12.28 4.22 -6.01
N ALA A 268 11.58 3.88 -4.93
CA ALA A 268 11.65 2.58 -4.28
C ALA A 268 10.58 1.62 -4.81
N THR A 269 11.02 0.67 -5.64
CA THR A 269 10.17 -0.44 -6.12
C THR A 269 10.50 -1.77 -5.42
N ALA A 270 11.52 -1.76 -4.56
CA ALA A 270 11.98 -2.87 -3.73
C ALA A 270 11.81 -2.52 -2.23
N GLY A 271 12.25 -3.42 -1.34
CA GLY A 271 12.15 -3.23 0.11
C GLY A 271 10.83 -3.74 0.69
N THR A 272 10.39 -4.94 0.28
CA THR A 272 9.18 -5.57 0.85
C THR A 272 9.36 -5.85 2.35
N GLY A 273 8.43 -5.32 3.15
CA GLY A 273 8.36 -5.50 4.60
C GLY A 273 7.30 -6.50 5.04
N ILE A 274 7.40 -6.90 6.31
CA ILE A 274 6.35 -7.65 7.01
C ILE A 274 5.25 -6.66 7.39
N ASN A 275 3.99 -7.03 7.21
CA ASN A 275 2.89 -6.21 7.68
C ASN A 275 2.97 -6.03 9.22
N PRO A 276 2.97 -4.80 9.76
CA PRO A 276 3.13 -4.55 11.20
C PRO A 276 2.08 -5.22 12.10
N VAL A 277 0.89 -5.53 11.57
CA VAL A 277 -0.16 -6.26 12.31
C VAL A 277 0.13 -7.75 12.35
N VAL A 278 0.88 -8.27 11.38
CA VAL A 278 1.27 -9.69 11.28
C VAL A 278 2.55 -9.97 12.07
N GLN A 279 3.49 -9.02 12.10
CA GLN A 279 4.80 -9.19 12.73
C GLN A 279 4.76 -9.69 14.20
N PRO A 280 3.81 -9.25 15.06
CA PRO A 280 3.73 -9.71 16.45
C PRO A 280 3.10 -11.10 16.62
N LEU A 281 2.53 -11.69 15.57
CA LEU A 281 1.86 -12.98 15.68
C LEU A 281 2.84 -14.09 16.04
N ALA A 282 2.42 -15.01 16.92
CA ALA A 282 3.18 -16.21 17.28
C ALA A 282 3.14 -17.27 16.16
N VAL A 283 3.70 -16.92 15.00
CA VAL A 283 3.81 -17.75 13.80
C VAL A 283 5.25 -17.76 13.28
N ASN A 284 5.60 -18.80 12.54
CA ASN A 284 6.92 -18.88 11.92
C ASN A 284 6.96 -18.08 10.62
N PHE A 285 8.09 -17.40 10.35
CA PHE A 285 8.30 -16.64 9.12
C PHE A 285 9.42 -17.26 8.26
N VAL A 286 9.22 -17.24 6.94
CA VAL A 286 10.24 -17.55 5.93
C VAL A 286 10.37 -16.36 5.00
N ARG A 287 11.52 -15.69 5.02
CA ARG A 287 11.80 -14.49 4.22
C ARG A 287 10.72 -13.41 4.38
N GLY A 288 10.29 -13.15 5.63
CA GLY A 288 9.29 -12.13 5.96
C GLY A 288 7.84 -12.50 5.65
N ARG A 289 7.55 -13.76 5.33
CA ARG A 289 6.19 -14.26 5.04
C ARG A 289 5.83 -15.41 5.98
N ILE A 290 4.56 -15.54 6.33
CA ILE A 290 4.05 -16.59 7.21
C ILE A 290 4.31 -17.97 6.59
N LEU A 291 4.94 -18.86 7.34
CA LEU A 291 5.17 -20.24 6.93
C LEU A 291 3.83 -20.99 6.84
N CYS A 292 3.49 -21.42 5.62
CA CYS A 292 2.31 -22.22 5.36
C CYS A 292 2.68 -23.63 4.90
N ASP A 293 1.74 -24.57 5.05
CA ASP A 293 1.80 -25.85 4.34
C ASP A 293 1.33 -25.72 2.88
N GLU A 294 1.39 -26.81 2.14
CA GLU A 294 1.00 -26.88 0.73
C GLU A 294 -0.51 -26.68 0.47
N PHE A 295 -1.33 -26.58 1.54
CA PHE A 295 -2.77 -26.28 1.49
C PHE A 295 -3.08 -24.82 1.84
N GLY A 296 -2.05 -24.04 2.20
CA GLY A 296 -2.18 -22.65 2.63
C GLY A 296 -2.55 -22.48 4.11
N ARG A 297 -2.47 -23.54 4.92
CA ARG A 297 -2.70 -23.46 6.38
C ARG A 297 -1.47 -22.90 7.07
N VAL A 298 -1.69 -22.09 8.08
CA VAL A 298 -0.62 -21.57 8.95
C VAL A 298 -0.18 -22.67 9.91
N SER A 299 1.11 -22.97 9.90
CA SER A 299 1.66 -24.04 10.76
C SER A 299 1.43 -23.74 12.24
N GLY A 300 0.92 -24.72 12.99
CA GLY A 300 0.61 -24.58 14.42
C GLY A 300 -0.77 -23.98 14.75
N TRP A 301 -1.52 -23.49 13.77
CA TRP A 301 -2.80 -22.81 13.99
C TRP A 301 -3.94 -23.42 13.17
N PRO A 302 -4.65 -24.44 13.71
CA PRO A 302 -5.82 -25.03 13.04
C PRO A 302 -6.89 -23.98 12.74
N GLY A 303 -7.47 -24.01 11.54
CA GLY A 303 -8.48 -23.03 11.14
C GLY A 303 -7.93 -21.66 10.75
N VAL A 304 -6.61 -21.50 10.62
CA VAL A 304 -5.98 -20.28 10.11
C VAL A 304 -5.28 -20.58 8.79
N PHE A 305 -5.60 -19.79 7.77
CA PHE A 305 -5.02 -19.87 6.43
C PHE A 305 -4.33 -18.55 6.08
N ALA A 306 -3.37 -18.58 5.17
CA ALA A 306 -2.77 -17.38 4.61
C ALA A 306 -2.55 -17.50 3.10
N ALA A 307 -2.72 -16.41 2.36
CA ALA A 307 -2.58 -16.37 0.91
C ALA A 307 -2.06 -15.01 0.39
N GLY A 308 -1.45 -15.03 -0.81
CA GLY A 308 -0.82 -13.86 -1.40
C GLY A 308 0.54 -13.56 -0.78
N ASP A 309 0.99 -12.30 -0.86
CA ASP A 309 2.35 -11.93 -0.46
C ASP A 309 2.66 -12.15 1.03
N VAL A 310 1.64 -12.23 1.89
CA VAL A 310 1.84 -12.49 3.32
C VAL A 310 2.23 -13.95 3.61
N ALA A 311 2.03 -14.87 2.66
CA ALA A 311 2.20 -16.30 2.84
C ALA A 311 3.41 -16.87 2.06
N ALA A 312 4.16 -17.75 2.73
CA ALA A 312 5.18 -18.60 2.13
C ALA A 312 4.60 -20.02 1.96
N ILE A 313 3.86 -20.23 0.87
CA ILE A 313 3.32 -21.53 0.49
C ILE A 313 4.35 -22.27 -0.37
N PRO A 314 4.76 -23.50 -0.02
CA PRO A 314 5.76 -24.26 -0.76
C PRO A 314 5.21 -24.88 -2.04
N ASP A 315 6.03 -24.93 -3.08
CA ASP A 315 5.80 -25.70 -4.30
C ASP A 315 6.12 -27.20 -4.12
N SER A 316 6.13 -27.96 -5.23
CA SER A 316 6.53 -29.38 -5.28
C SER A 316 7.96 -29.63 -4.75
N HIS A 317 8.84 -28.65 -4.84
CA HIS A 317 10.24 -28.70 -4.45
C HIS A 317 10.50 -28.07 -3.06
N ARG A 318 9.44 -27.81 -2.28
CA ARG A 318 9.50 -27.15 -0.95
C ARG A 318 10.06 -25.73 -0.98
N THR A 319 10.06 -25.09 -2.14
CA THR A 319 10.45 -23.69 -2.29
C THR A 319 9.20 -22.81 -2.26
N PRO A 320 9.16 -21.74 -1.45
CA PRO A 320 8.00 -20.84 -1.46
C PRO A 320 7.78 -20.20 -2.84
N TYR A 321 6.54 -20.25 -3.32
CA TYR A 321 6.16 -19.55 -4.56
C TYR A 321 6.49 -18.04 -4.50
N PRO A 322 6.85 -17.41 -5.63
CA PRO A 322 7.16 -15.99 -5.66
C PRO A 322 5.89 -15.13 -5.45
N PRO A 323 6.00 -13.96 -4.79
CA PRO A 323 4.89 -13.05 -4.52
C PRO A 323 4.48 -12.33 -5.81
N THR A 324 3.64 -12.98 -6.61
CA THR A 324 3.14 -12.46 -7.89
C THR A 324 1.63 -12.37 -7.87
N VAL A 325 1.06 -11.46 -8.65
CA VAL A 325 -0.41 -11.33 -8.77
C VAL A 325 -1.07 -12.63 -9.24
N THR A 326 -0.46 -13.35 -10.18
CA THR A 326 -1.00 -14.61 -10.69
C THR A 326 -1.03 -15.68 -9.60
N PHE A 327 0.04 -15.77 -8.80
CA PHE A 327 0.05 -16.68 -7.66
C PHE A 327 -0.92 -16.24 -6.55
N ALA A 328 -1.03 -14.95 -6.24
CA ALA A 328 -1.98 -14.45 -5.25
C ALA A 328 -3.43 -14.79 -5.62
N ILE A 329 -3.79 -14.69 -6.91
CA ILE A 329 -5.10 -15.11 -7.41
C ILE A 329 -5.28 -16.62 -7.23
N ALA A 330 -4.34 -17.45 -7.71
CA ALA A 330 -4.43 -18.90 -7.62
C ALA A 330 -4.47 -19.40 -6.17
N ALA A 331 -3.58 -18.90 -5.32
CA ALA A 331 -3.54 -19.21 -3.89
C ALA A 331 -4.83 -18.77 -3.18
N GLY A 332 -5.35 -17.58 -3.48
CA GLY A 332 -6.62 -17.12 -2.94
C GLY A 332 -7.79 -18.02 -3.31
N GLU A 333 -7.88 -18.45 -4.57
CA GLU A 333 -8.92 -19.38 -5.00
C GLU A 333 -8.81 -20.74 -4.29
N SER A 334 -7.62 -21.33 -4.25
CA SER A 334 -7.40 -22.61 -3.60
C SER A 334 -7.60 -22.56 -2.09
N VAL A 335 -7.17 -21.48 -1.42
CA VAL A 335 -7.44 -21.27 0.02
C VAL A 335 -8.93 -21.15 0.28
N GLY A 336 -9.69 -20.41 -0.54
CA GLY A 336 -11.15 -20.36 -0.39
C GLY A 336 -11.81 -21.74 -0.50
N MET A 337 -11.30 -22.60 -1.40
CA MET A 337 -11.77 -23.99 -1.50
C MET A 337 -11.37 -24.85 -0.28
N ASN A 338 -10.15 -24.69 0.22
CA ASN A 338 -9.65 -25.45 1.38
C ASN A 338 -10.32 -25.01 2.69
N VAL A 339 -10.65 -23.73 2.84
CA VAL A 339 -11.50 -23.24 3.94
C VAL A 339 -12.86 -23.95 3.88
N LEU A 340 -13.51 -23.96 2.73
CA LEU A 340 -14.81 -24.62 2.58
C LEU A 340 -14.73 -26.14 2.86
N ALA A 341 -13.67 -26.80 2.40
CA ALA A 341 -13.42 -28.21 2.68
C ALA A 341 -13.23 -28.45 4.18
N THR A 342 -12.47 -27.58 4.86
CA THR A 342 -12.25 -27.64 6.33
C THR A 342 -13.56 -27.52 7.09
N LEU A 343 -14.41 -26.55 6.73
CA LEU A 343 -15.71 -26.35 7.37
C LEU A 343 -16.67 -27.54 7.18
N ARG A 344 -16.45 -28.34 6.14
CA ARG A 344 -17.26 -29.53 5.80
C ARG A 344 -16.62 -30.86 6.23
N GLY A 345 -15.40 -30.84 6.78
CA GLY A 345 -14.64 -32.05 7.06
C GLY A 345 -14.21 -32.83 5.80
N GLU A 346 -14.07 -32.15 4.67
CA GLU A 346 -13.66 -32.70 3.38
C GLU A 346 -12.12 -32.65 3.20
N PRO A 347 -11.54 -33.53 2.37
CA PRO A 347 -10.11 -33.52 2.11
C PRO A 347 -9.65 -32.22 1.44
N LEU A 348 -8.52 -31.68 1.92
CA LEU A 348 -7.90 -30.48 1.37
C LEU A 348 -7.21 -30.77 0.04
N ARG A 349 -7.11 -29.74 -0.81
CA ARG A 349 -6.42 -29.81 -2.10
C ARG A 349 -5.13 -29.01 -2.06
N ARG A 350 -4.05 -29.62 -2.54
CA ARG A 350 -2.77 -28.95 -2.67
C ARG A 350 -2.88 -27.72 -3.57
N ILE A 351 -2.22 -26.64 -3.18
CA ILE A 351 -2.09 -25.44 -3.99
C ILE A 351 -0.98 -25.69 -5.01
N GLU A 352 -1.37 -25.81 -6.27
CA GLU A 352 -0.45 -25.91 -7.40
C GLU A 352 -0.65 -24.71 -8.31
N HIS A 353 0.44 -24.05 -8.68
CA HIS A 353 0.42 -22.91 -9.58
C HIS A 353 1.53 -23.02 -10.61
N GLU A 354 1.14 -22.95 -11.87
CA GLU A 354 2.06 -22.74 -12.98
C GLU A 354 1.67 -21.42 -13.66
N SER A 355 2.62 -20.50 -13.78
CA SER A 355 2.36 -19.20 -14.38
C SER A 355 2.22 -19.35 -15.90
N VAL A 356 0.96 -19.45 -16.36
CA VAL A 356 0.63 -19.60 -17.79
C VAL A 356 1.11 -18.41 -18.63
N ALA A 357 1.04 -17.20 -18.06
CA ALA A 357 1.50 -15.98 -18.71
C ALA A 357 2.12 -15.00 -17.70
N GLN A 358 3.17 -14.31 -18.11
CA GLN A 358 3.77 -13.16 -17.41
C GLN A 358 4.05 -12.06 -18.42
N VAL A 359 3.81 -10.81 -18.06
CA VAL A 359 4.01 -9.66 -18.94
C VAL A 359 4.63 -8.51 -18.16
N GLY A 360 5.64 -7.86 -18.73
CA GLY A 360 6.17 -6.57 -18.26
C GLY A 360 5.93 -5.52 -19.33
N ILE A 361 5.05 -4.55 -19.07
CA ILE A 361 4.71 -3.48 -19.99
C ILE A 361 5.64 -2.28 -19.75
N MET A 362 6.59 -2.10 -20.66
CA MET A 362 7.63 -1.07 -20.53
C MET A 362 7.20 0.25 -21.18
N SER A 363 6.28 0.22 -22.13
CA SER A 363 5.68 1.42 -22.71
C SER A 363 4.44 1.05 -23.51
N ARG A 364 3.76 2.06 -24.04
CA ARG A 364 2.63 1.87 -24.97
C ARG A 364 2.95 1.05 -26.22
N ARG A 365 4.21 1.01 -26.65
CA ARG A 365 4.61 0.31 -27.89
C ARG A 365 5.47 -0.92 -27.65
N TYR A 366 5.91 -1.15 -26.41
CA TYR A 366 6.82 -2.24 -26.10
C TYR A 366 6.50 -2.87 -24.75
N ALA A 367 6.32 -4.18 -24.77
CA ALA A 367 6.26 -5.02 -23.59
C ALA A 367 6.99 -6.33 -23.89
N VAL A 368 7.45 -7.00 -22.86
CA VAL A 368 7.93 -8.38 -22.94
C VAL A 368 6.88 -9.30 -22.31
N ALA A 369 6.61 -10.43 -22.95
CA ALA A 369 5.64 -11.41 -22.49
C ALA A 369 6.20 -12.82 -22.62
N GLN A 370 5.94 -13.64 -21.60
CA GLN A 370 6.22 -15.07 -21.60
C GLN A 370 4.90 -15.81 -21.47
N ILE A 371 4.54 -16.63 -22.45
CA ILE A 371 3.27 -17.38 -22.48
C ILE A 371 3.60 -18.86 -22.71
N ARG A 372 3.41 -19.73 -21.71
CA ARG A 372 3.72 -21.17 -21.81
C ARG A 372 5.08 -21.47 -22.47
N GLY A 373 6.12 -20.73 -22.08
CA GLY A 373 7.49 -20.84 -22.61
C GLY A 373 7.78 -20.03 -23.88
N TRP A 374 6.76 -19.50 -24.57
CA TRP A 374 6.94 -18.64 -25.74
C TRP A 374 7.31 -17.23 -25.32
N ALA A 375 8.34 -16.66 -25.94
CA ALA A 375 8.76 -15.28 -25.75
C ALA A 375 8.15 -14.37 -26.83
N VAL A 376 7.42 -13.34 -26.40
CA VAL A 376 6.78 -12.33 -27.26
C VAL A 376 7.25 -10.94 -26.82
N GLN A 377 7.49 -10.03 -27.77
CA GLN A 377 7.91 -8.66 -27.46
C GLN A 377 7.24 -7.59 -28.33
N GLY A 378 7.53 -6.33 -28.01
CA GLY A 378 7.07 -5.18 -28.79
C GLY A 378 5.57 -5.01 -28.71
N ARG A 379 4.95 -4.60 -29.82
CA ARG A 379 3.50 -4.33 -29.88
C ARG A 379 2.66 -5.59 -29.68
N LEU A 380 3.16 -6.76 -30.10
CA LEU A 380 2.49 -8.04 -29.83
C LEU A 380 2.56 -8.39 -28.33
N GLY A 381 3.68 -8.08 -27.67
CA GLY A 381 3.79 -8.19 -26.21
C GLY A 381 2.78 -7.28 -25.51
N VAL A 382 2.62 -6.03 -25.96
CA VAL A 382 1.64 -5.08 -25.40
C VAL A 382 0.22 -5.62 -25.57
N LEU A 383 -0.11 -6.14 -26.76
CA LEU A 383 -1.42 -6.74 -27.02
C LEU A 383 -1.66 -7.94 -26.09
N ALA A 384 -0.68 -8.83 -25.92
CA ALA A 384 -0.76 -9.95 -25.01
C ALA A 384 -1.00 -9.49 -23.56
N GLY A 385 -0.27 -8.48 -23.10
CA GLY A 385 -0.48 -7.87 -21.77
C GLY A 385 -1.89 -7.30 -21.59
N ARG A 386 -2.36 -6.52 -22.56
CA ARG A 386 -3.70 -5.94 -22.55
C ARG A 386 -4.79 -7.02 -22.48
N LEU A 387 -4.67 -8.07 -23.29
CA LEU A 387 -5.59 -9.21 -23.26
C LEU A 387 -5.55 -9.96 -21.93
N LEU A 388 -4.36 -10.16 -21.36
CA LEU A 388 -4.19 -10.78 -20.06
C LEU A 388 -4.90 -9.98 -18.95
N PHE A 389 -4.66 -8.67 -18.85
CA PHE A 389 -5.35 -7.82 -17.89
C PHE A 389 -6.86 -7.78 -18.09
N LEU A 390 -7.34 -7.73 -19.34
CA LEU A 390 -8.78 -7.80 -19.62
C LEU A 390 -9.40 -9.12 -19.17
N SER A 391 -8.69 -10.24 -19.31
CA SER A 391 -9.16 -11.55 -18.86
C SER A 391 -9.38 -11.60 -17.34
N TYR A 392 -8.54 -10.88 -16.59
CA TYR A 392 -8.60 -10.84 -15.13
C TYR A 392 -9.61 -9.83 -14.57
N MET A 393 -10.00 -8.83 -15.36
CA MET A 393 -11.04 -7.87 -14.97
C MET A 393 -12.39 -8.60 -14.76
N PRO A 394 -13.07 -8.36 -13.63
CA PRO A 394 -14.21 -9.19 -13.23
C PRO A 394 -15.48 -8.95 -14.05
N ASN A 395 -15.71 -7.73 -14.54
CA ASN A 395 -16.97 -7.33 -15.16
C ASN A 395 -16.78 -6.84 -16.61
N TRP A 396 -17.67 -7.24 -17.53
CA TRP A 396 -17.62 -6.82 -18.94
C TRP A 396 -17.69 -5.30 -19.14
N ARG A 397 -18.45 -4.58 -18.30
CA ARG A 397 -18.50 -3.11 -18.32
C ARG A 397 -17.12 -2.48 -18.05
N ARG A 398 -16.35 -3.05 -17.12
CA ARG A 398 -14.99 -2.59 -16.79
C ARG A 398 -14.01 -2.90 -17.91
N ARG A 399 -14.10 -4.10 -18.49
CA ARG A 399 -13.33 -4.48 -19.69
C ARG A 399 -13.54 -3.50 -20.84
N GLY A 400 -14.79 -3.11 -21.10
CA GLY A 400 -15.13 -2.13 -22.14
C GLY A 400 -14.53 -0.74 -21.89
N ARG A 401 -14.60 -0.21 -20.66
CA ARG A 401 -14.00 1.09 -20.31
C ARG A 401 -12.48 1.09 -20.46
N LEU A 402 -11.81 0.05 -19.93
CA LEU A 402 -10.36 -0.09 -20.03
C LEU A 402 -9.90 -0.18 -21.50
N LEU A 403 -10.64 -0.93 -22.33
CA LEU A 403 -10.41 -0.96 -23.78
C LEU A 403 -10.54 0.41 -24.43
N LEU A 404 -11.59 1.16 -24.09
CA LEU A 404 -11.82 2.50 -24.63
C LEU A 404 -10.72 3.48 -24.21
N ASP A 405 -10.28 3.44 -22.96
CA ASP A 405 -9.20 4.29 -22.44
C ASP A 405 -7.88 4.02 -23.20
N TRP A 406 -7.52 2.75 -23.37
CA TRP A 406 -6.35 2.35 -24.16
C TRP A 406 -6.41 2.72 -25.64
N LEU A 407 -7.61 2.78 -26.23
CA LEU A 407 -7.84 3.20 -27.61
C LEU A 407 -7.80 4.73 -27.75
N THR A 408 -8.40 5.46 -26.81
CA THR A 408 -8.53 6.93 -26.82
C THR A 408 -7.24 7.64 -26.42
N SER A 409 -6.51 7.13 -25.41
CA SER A 409 -5.10 7.49 -25.16
C SER A 409 -4.25 7.29 -26.42
N GLY A 410 -4.70 6.37 -27.28
CA GLY A 410 -4.17 6.12 -28.60
C GLY A 410 -4.26 7.31 -29.56
N LEU A 411 -5.40 8.00 -29.54
CA LEU A 411 -5.89 8.93 -30.55
C LEU A 411 -5.76 10.41 -30.15
N PHE A 412 -5.92 10.75 -28.87
CA PHE A 412 -6.09 12.14 -28.41
C PHE A 412 -4.86 12.75 -27.73
N GLY A 413 -3.70 12.10 -27.82
CA GLY A 413 -2.51 12.53 -27.06
C GLY A 413 -2.62 12.21 -25.58
N ARG A 414 -1.58 12.51 -24.81
CA ARG A 414 -1.50 12.24 -23.37
C ARG A 414 -1.42 13.55 -22.62
N ASP A 415 -2.11 13.60 -21.49
CA ASP A 415 -2.06 14.76 -20.62
C ASP A 415 -0.84 14.69 -19.70
N VAL A 416 0.04 15.70 -19.81
CA VAL A 416 1.24 15.89 -18.99
C VAL A 416 1.00 16.84 -17.82
N THR A 417 -0.24 17.31 -17.63
CA THR A 417 -0.61 18.23 -16.53
C THR A 417 -0.34 17.61 -15.17
N GLU A 418 0.32 18.33 -14.27
CA GLU A 418 0.51 17.93 -12.89
C GLU A 418 -0.84 17.72 -12.18
N LEU A 419 -1.01 16.62 -11.45
CA LEU A 419 -2.22 16.38 -10.67
C LEU A 419 -1.97 16.85 -9.24
N GLN A 420 -2.25 18.12 -8.95
CA GLN A 420 -2.20 18.62 -7.57
C GLN A 420 -3.30 17.94 -6.75
N MET A 421 -2.92 16.88 -6.02
CA MET A 421 -3.78 16.19 -5.05
C MET A 421 -3.55 16.68 -3.62
N ASP A 422 -2.91 17.84 -3.48
CA ASP A 422 -2.75 18.49 -2.20
C ASP A 422 -4.12 18.69 -1.57
N ARG A 423 -4.29 18.16 -0.35
CA ARG A 423 -5.43 18.56 0.47
C ARG A 423 -5.20 20.03 0.82
N THR A 424 -6.24 20.85 0.67
CA THR A 424 -6.21 22.30 0.97
C THR A 424 -5.58 22.62 2.34
N SER A 425 -5.57 21.66 3.26
CA SER A 425 -4.69 21.68 4.42
C SER A 425 -4.45 20.24 4.95
N GLY A 426 -3.19 19.86 5.22
CA GLY A 426 -2.86 18.63 5.97
C GLY A 426 -3.32 18.70 7.43
N LEU A 427 -3.41 19.93 7.95
CA LEU A 427 -4.03 20.28 9.22
C LEU A 427 -5.51 20.59 9.00
N SER A 428 -6.42 19.87 9.65
CA SER A 428 -7.86 20.15 9.52
C SER A 428 -8.29 21.22 10.53
N ARG A 429 -8.74 22.38 10.05
CA ARG A 429 -9.42 23.35 10.92
C ARG A 429 -10.83 22.85 11.22
N MET A 430 -11.15 22.69 12.50
CA MET A 430 -12.46 22.24 12.97
C MET A 430 -13.04 23.30 13.90
N ARG A 431 -14.37 23.43 13.92
CA ARG A 431 -15.09 24.33 14.82
C ARG A 431 -16.20 23.54 15.52
N PHE A 432 -16.26 23.68 16.84
CA PHE A 432 -17.19 23.02 17.73
C PHE A 432 -18.03 24.07 18.44
N LYS A 433 -19.32 23.81 18.61
CA LYS A 433 -20.22 24.68 19.38
C LYS A 433 -20.08 24.40 20.87
N ALA A 434 -20.42 25.38 21.70
CA ALA A 434 -20.52 25.15 23.15
C ALA A 434 -21.41 23.92 23.46
N GLY A 435 -20.88 22.98 24.23
CA GLY A 435 -21.53 21.71 24.57
C GLY A 435 -21.10 20.51 23.71
N ASP A 436 -20.47 20.73 22.55
CA ASP A 436 -20.01 19.63 21.69
C ASP A 436 -18.87 18.84 22.35
N GLU A 437 -18.98 17.51 22.33
CA GLU A 437 -17.93 16.63 22.82
C GLU A 437 -16.93 16.37 21.69
N ILE A 438 -15.70 16.86 21.86
CA ILE A 438 -14.63 16.82 20.84
C ILE A 438 -13.89 15.49 20.88
N VAL A 439 -13.70 14.94 22.08
CA VAL A 439 -13.03 13.67 22.36
C VAL A 439 -13.78 12.98 23.49
N ARG A 440 -13.99 11.67 23.42
CA ARG A 440 -14.57 10.93 24.55
C ARG A 440 -13.55 10.05 25.26
N ALA A 441 -13.63 10.00 26.59
CA ALA A 441 -12.85 9.07 27.39
C ALA A 441 -13.12 7.62 26.95
N GLY A 442 -12.07 6.85 26.73
CA GLY A 442 -12.13 5.47 26.24
C GLY A 442 -12.06 5.30 24.73
N GLU A 443 -12.20 6.36 23.93
CA GLU A 443 -11.98 6.30 22.48
C GLU A 443 -10.50 6.08 22.16
N LEU A 444 -10.20 5.62 20.95
CA LEU A 444 -8.81 5.60 20.47
C LEU A 444 -8.34 7.01 20.10
N GLY A 445 -7.07 7.30 20.43
CA GLY A 445 -6.40 8.48 19.91
C GLY A 445 -6.07 8.32 18.43
N ASN A 446 -6.74 9.08 17.58
CA ASN A 446 -6.45 9.17 16.14
C ASN A 446 -5.94 10.57 15.72
N ARG A 447 -6.21 11.60 16.53
CA ARG A 447 -5.86 12.99 16.25
C ARG A 447 -5.34 13.74 17.46
N PHE A 448 -4.42 14.65 17.20
CA PHE A 448 -3.93 15.67 18.12
C PHE A 448 -4.67 16.97 17.82
N TYR A 449 -5.05 17.72 18.84
CA TYR A 449 -5.79 18.98 18.68
C TYR A 449 -5.03 20.13 19.34
N LEU A 450 -4.85 21.21 18.60
CA LEU A 450 -4.34 22.50 19.09
C LEU A 450 -5.49 23.52 19.08
N ILE A 451 -5.75 24.17 20.22
CA ILE A 451 -6.85 25.12 20.35
C ILE A 451 -6.42 26.46 19.75
N THR A 452 -7.21 26.98 18.80
CA THR A 452 -6.95 28.28 18.15
C THR A 452 -7.77 29.42 18.76
N ASP A 453 -9.01 29.13 19.15
CA ASP A 453 -9.95 30.07 19.75
C ASP A 453 -10.98 29.31 20.59
N GLY A 454 -11.55 29.94 21.62
CA GLY A 454 -12.55 29.31 22.50
C GLY A 454 -11.94 28.70 23.76
N GLU A 455 -12.64 27.72 24.34
CA GLU A 455 -12.25 27.05 25.58
C GLU A 455 -12.89 25.67 25.65
N VAL A 456 -12.12 24.67 26.10
CA VAL A 456 -12.60 23.29 26.31
C VAL A 456 -12.47 22.89 27.78
N GLU A 457 -13.36 22.04 28.24
CA GLU A 457 -13.33 21.38 29.54
C GLU A 457 -12.89 19.92 29.38
N ILE A 458 -11.92 19.50 30.19
CA ILE A 458 -11.53 18.11 30.34
C ILE A 458 -12.44 17.50 31.41
N ILE A 459 -13.13 16.42 31.09
CA ILE A 459 -14.13 15.77 31.93
C ILE A 459 -13.64 14.39 32.35
N ASP A 460 -13.83 14.06 33.64
CA ASP A 460 -13.44 12.77 34.22
C ASP A 460 -14.16 11.61 33.51
N ARG A 461 -13.44 10.51 33.31
CA ARG A 461 -13.98 9.28 32.71
C ARG A 461 -15.06 8.63 33.59
N ARG A 462 -14.98 8.76 34.91
CA ARG A 462 -15.88 8.11 35.89
C ARG A 462 -17.07 8.97 36.26
N ASP A 463 -16.94 10.29 36.19
CA ASP A 463 -18.00 11.26 36.53
C ASP A 463 -18.08 12.38 35.49
N ARG A 464 -19.12 12.33 34.66
CA ARG A 464 -19.35 13.32 33.59
C ARG A 464 -19.67 14.74 34.11
N ALA A 465 -19.98 14.90 35.39
CA ALA A 465 -20.18 16.20 36.02
C ALA A 465 -18.86 16.81 36.52
N ARG A 466 -17.81 16.01 36.67
CA ARG A 466 -16.52 16.45 37.21
C ARG A 466 -15.60 16.96 36.11
N VAL A 467 -15.32 18.26 36.14
CA VAL A 467 -14.34 18.92 35.27
C VAL A 467 -12.95 18.80 35.91
N LEU A 468 -12.02 18.15 35.22
CA LEU A 468 -10.62 17.95 35.64
C LEU A 468 -9.74 19.17 35.34
N GLY A 469 -10.10 19.97 34.33
CA GLY A 469 -9.36 21.14 33.91
C GLY A 469 -10.03 21.85 32.75
N ARG A 470 -9.55 23.06 32.43
CA ARG A 470 -9.96 23.83 31.25
C ARG A 470 -8.72 24.15 30.42
N LEU A 471 -8.85 24.12 29.10
CA LEU A 471 -7.79 24.49 28.17
C LEU A 471 -8.28 25.58 27.21
N GLY A 472 -7.41 26.53 26.93
CA GLY A 472 -7.65 27.70 26.08
C GLY A 472 -6.72 27.77 24.87
N PRO A 473 -6.72 28.91 24.14
CA PRO A 473 -5.93 29.09 22.92
C PRO A 473 -4.42 28.90 23.15
N GLY A 474 -3.77 28.17 22.25
CA GLY A 474 -2.35 27.81 22.35
C GLY A 474 -2.08 26.51 23.13
N GLU A 475 -3.05 26.03 23.89
CA GLU A 475 -2.97 24.74 24.57
C GLU A 475 -3.48 23.61 23.65
N HIS A 476 -3.16 22.37 24.01
CA HIS A 476 -3.43 21.19 23.21
C HIS A 476 -4.02 20.06 24.03
N PHE A 477 -4.66 19.11 23.34
CA PHE A 477 -5.15 17.89 23.95
C PHE A 477 -5.12 16.70 22.99
N GLY A 478 -5.04 15.51 23.57
CA GLY A 478 -5.12 14.25 22.86
C GLY A 478 -3.79 13.55 22.59
N GLU A 479 -2.69 14.17 23.00
CA GLU A 479 -1.31 13.69 22.94
C GLU A 479 -1.08 12.38 23.71
N ILE A 480 -1.75 12.18 24.85
CA ILE A 480 -1.56 10.99 25.71
C ILE A 480 -1.89 9.71 24.92
N ALA A 481 -3.04 9.68 24.25
CA ALA A 481 -3.49 8.51 23.51
C ALA A 481 -2.60 8.21 22.29
N LEU A 482 -1.97 9.22 21.70
CA LEU A 482 -1.10 9.07 20.54
C LEU A 482 0.33 8.63 20.93
N SER A 483 0.85 9.20 22.02
CA SER A 483 2.21 8.99 22.52
C SER A 483 2.34 7.67 23.29
N GLN A 484 1.42 7.38 24.21
CA GLN A 484 1.47 6.18 25.05
C GLN A 484 0.74 4.98 24.42
N GLY A 485 0.06 5.18 23.30
CA GLY A 485 -0.71 4.12 22.63
C GLY A 485 -1.91 3.63 23.45
N VAL A 486 -2.34 4.40 24.46
CA VAL A 486 -3.50 4.11 25.29
C VAL A 486 -4.77 4.75 24.72
N ARG A 487 -5.94 4.36 25.22
CA ARG A 487 -7.21 5.04 24.92
C ARG A 487 -7.23 6.44 25.55
N ARG A 488 -8.06 7.34 25.01
CA ARG A 488 -8.29 8.68 25.54
C ARG A 488 -8.61 8.58 27.03
N THR A 489 -7.81 9.23 27.85
CA THR A 489 -7.86 9.12 29.31
C THR A 489 -9.00 9.95 29.92
N ALA A 490 -9.45 10.99 29.22
CA ALA A 490 -10.53 11.89 29.61
C ALA A 490 -11.38 12.29 28.39
N SER A 491 -12.61 12.74 28.64
CA SER A 491 -13.45 13.39 27.62
C SER A 491 -13.05 14.86 27.53
N VAL A 492 -13.18 15.47 26.35
CA VAL A 492 -12.98 16.90 26.15
C VAL A 492 -14.23 17.46 25.50
N ARG A 493 -14.82 18.49 26.12
CA ARG A 493 -16.05 19.15 25.65
C ARG A 493 -15.80 20.63 25.44
N ALA A 494 -16.32 21.19 24.37
CA ALA A 494 -16.29 22.63 24.13
C ALA A 494 -17.11 23.36 25.21
N ALA A 495 -16.46 24.19 26.03
CA ALA A 495 -17.11 25.03 27.04
C ALA A 495 -17.76 26.27 26.38
N LYS A 496 -17.12 26.74 25.32
CA LYS A 496 -17.57 27.83 24.42
C LYS A 496 -17.43 27.36 22.97
N ASP A 497 -17.95 28.13 22.03
CA ASP A 497 -17.64 27.92 20.62
C ASP A 497 -16.10 27.94 20.45
N THR A 498 -15.55 26.83 19.95
CA THR A 498 -14.12 26.55 19.97
C THR A 498 -13.63 26.15 18.59
N GLY A 499 -12.58 26.83 18.12
CA GLY A 499 -11.82 26.43 16.95
C GLY A 499 -10.58 25.63 17.35
N VAL A 500 -10.30 24.57 16.59
CA VAL A 500 -9.10 23.77 16.77
C VAL A 500 -8.45 23.46 15.42
N ILE A 501 -7.14 23.26 15.46
CA ILE A 501 -6.39 22.62 14.39
C ILE A 501 -6.20 21.16 14.79
N ALA A 502 -6.69 20.24 13.96
CA ALA A 502 -6.53 18.81 14.14
C ALA A 502 -5.43 18.26 13.22
N MET A 503 -4.56 17.44 13.79
CA MET A 503 -3.45 16.75 13.12
C MET A 503 -3.64 15.25 13.27
N ASP A 504 -3.46 14.49 12.19
CA ASP A 504 -3.59 13.03 12.22
C ASP A 504 -2.39 12.38 12.95
N ARG A 505 -2.61 11.17 13.47
CA ARG A 505 -1.63 10.42 14.28
C ARG A 505 -0.28 10.21 13.59
N SER A 506 -0.25 10.01 12.28
CA SER A 506 0.99 9.83 11.51
C SER A 506 1.87 11.07 11.64
N ASP A 507 1.28 12.24 11.47
CA ASP A 507 1.97 13.52 11.41
C ASP A 507 2.42 13.94 12.81
N PHE A 508 1.57 13.70 13.82
CA PHE A 508 1.95 13.89 15.23
C PHE A 508 3.14 13.01 15.62
N ARG A 509 3.12 11.72 15.24
CA ARG A 509 4.23 10.81 15.53
C ARG A 509 5.51 11.27 14.86
N LEU A 510 5.45 11.59 13.57
CA LEU A 510 6.60 12.12 12.83
C LEU A 510 7.22 13.34 13.53
N LEU A 511 6.40 14.32 13.94
CA LEU A 511 6.88 15.52 14.62
C LEU A 511 7.45 15.22 16.01
N SER A 512 6.73 14.43 16.82
CA SER A 512 7.16 14.09 18.19
C SER A 512 8.40 13.19 18.21
N GLU A 513 8.58 12.32 17.23
CA GLU A 513 9.73 11.44 17.12
C GLU A 513 10.95 12.21 16.60
N SER A 514 10.74 13.12 15.64
CA SER A 514 11.84 13.85 14.97
C SER A 514 12.30 15.11 15.72
N VAL A 515 11.44 15.73 16.54
CA VAL A 515 11.76 16.99 17.23
C VAL A 515 11.72 16.79 18.75
N PRO A 516 12.89 16.63 19.42
CA PRO A 516 12.95 16.43 20.87
C PRO A 516 12.28 17.52 21.70
N ALA A 517 12.28 18.77 21.22
CA ALA A 517 11.60 19.89 21.88
C ALA A 517 10.08 19.71 21.89
N LEU A 518 9.46 19.38 20.75
CA LEU A 518 8.03 19.07 20.67
C LEU A 518 7.68 17.81 21.47
N ARG A 519 8.57 16.82 21.49
CA ARG A 519 8.42 15.65 22.36
C ARG A 519 8.38 16.03 23.84
N ALA A 520 9.19 17.01 24.26
CA ALA A 520 9.22 17.48 25.63
C ALA A 520 7.99 18.34 25.98
N GLU A 521 7.52 19.16 25.04
CA GLU A 521 6.37 20.04 25.19
C GLU A 521 5.03 19.29 25.16
N TRP A 522 4.90 18.29 24.27
CA TRP A 522 3.71 17.43 24.15
C TRP A 522 3.80 16.16 25.00
N ARG A 523 4.73 16.12 25.95
CA ARG A 523 4.70 15.09 26.98
C ARG A 523 3.44 15.32 27.82
N PRO A 524 2.70 14.26 28.16
CA PRO A 524 1.62 14.38 29.11
C PRO A 524 2.17 15.04 30.37
N ALA A 525 1.65 16.22 30.73
CA ALA A 525 1.84 16.71 32.10
C ALA A 525 1.38 15.57 33.00
N SER A 526 2.15 15.24 34.03
CA SER A 526 1.83 14.16 34.96
C SER A 526 0.55 14.51 35.73
N VAL A 527 -0.60 14.29 35.10
CA VAL A 527 -1.89 14.31 35.78
C VAL A 527 -1.93 12.99 36.54
N PRO A 528 -2.02 13.01 37.89
CA PRO A 528 -2.07 11.80 38.68
C PRO A 528 -3.33 11.04 38.28
N VAL A 529 -3.14 9.95 37.52
CA VAL A 529 -4.18 8.95 37.31
C VAL A 529 -4.37 8.32 38.69
N ALA A 530 -5.46 8.65 39.37
CA ALA A 530 -5.82 8.00 40.61
C ALA A 530 -5.98 6.50 40.32
N GLU A 531 -5.04 5.70 40.83
CA GLU A 531 -5.12 4.24 40.83
C GLU A 531 -6.36 3.80 41.62
N ALA A 532 -7.21 3.02 40.96
CA ALA A 532 -8.04 1.93 41.48
C ALA A 532 -8.95 1.42 40.36
#